data_AF-A0A538CSJ1-F1
#
_entry.id   AF-A0A538CSJ1-F1
#
_cell.length_a   1.000
_cell.length_b   1.000
_cell.length_c   1.000
_cell.angle_alpha   90.00
_cell.angle_beta   90.00
_cell.angle_gamma   90.00
#
_symmetry.space_group_name_H-M   'P 1'
#
loop_
_entity.id
_entity.type
_entity.pdbx_description
1 polymer ?
#
loop_
_entity_poly.entity_id
_entity_poly.type
_entity_poly.pdbx_seq_one_letter_code
_entity_poly.pdbx_strand_id
1 'polypeptide(L)'
;MRATDDLHICGSCRRPFVIPDAIVSAPHGVEGLVAELRCTDCGWTHIGAYAPSAIEALDRALDLSEREIRAALEICELTDELERIDGFARALEEDLITPEDFHR
;
A
#
# COMPACT_ATOMS: atom_id res chain seq x y z
N MET A 1 3.87 -24.16 -18.68
CA MET A 1 4.66 -23.67 -17.54
C MET A 1 4.26 -22.20 -17.35
N ARG A 2 3.29 -21.91 -16.47
CA ARG A 2 2.80 -20.54 -16.29
C ARG A 2 3.86 -19.76 -15.51
N ALA A 3 4.37 -18.69 -16.11
CA ALA A 3 5.30 -17.78 -15.46
C ALA A 3 4.66 -17.19 -14.20
N THR A 4 5.34 -17.37 -13.09
CA THR A 4 5.06 -16.93 -11.73
C THR A 4 5.36 -15.43 -11.55
N ASP A 5 4.96 -14.58 -12.50
CA ASP A 5 5.42 -13.17 -12.53
C ASP A 5 4.49 -12.20 -11.78
N ASP A 6 3.23 -12.57 -11.55
CA ASP A 6 2.23 -11.69 -10.92
C ASP A 6 1.88 -12.14 -9.49
N LEU A 7 2.88 -12.45 -8.66
CA LEU A 7 2.64 -12.89 -7.28
C LEU A 7 1.89 -11.86 -6.42
N HIS A 8 1.95 -10.58 -6.80
CA HIS A 8 1.26 -9.48 -6.14
C HIS A 8 -0.27 -9.51 -6.38
N ILE A 9 -0.74 -10.23 -7.41
CA ILE A 9 -2.17 -10.35 -7.76
C ILE A 9 -2.81 -11.55 -7.07
N CYS A 10 -3.87 -11.30 -6.32
CA CYS A 10 -4.59 -12.35 -5.61
C CYS A 10 -5.26 -13.33 -6.58
N GLY A 11 -5.03 -14.63 -6.39
CA GLY A 11 -5.70 -15.68 -7.16
C GLY A 11 -7.22 -15.77 -6.94
N SER A 12 -7.73 -15.19 -5.84
CA SER A 12 -9.16 -15.18 -5.48
C SER A 12 -9.86 -13.87 -5.88
N CYS A 13 -9.56 -12.76 -5.21
CA CYS A 13 -10.24 -11.48 -5.46
C CYS A 13 -9.65 -10.66 -6.63
N ARG A 14 -8.55 -11.14 -7.26
CA ARG A 14 -7.87 -10.48 -8.38
C ARG A 14 -7.30 -9.09 -8.09
N ARG A 15 -7.21 -8.70 -6.81
CA ARG A 15 -6.64 -7.41 -6.39
C ARG A 15 -5.13 -7.51 -6.12
N PRO A 16 -4.36 -6.41 -6.29
CA PRO A 16 -2.91 -6.38 -6.09
C PRO A 16 -2.51 -6.25 -4.61
N PHE A 17 -3.11 -7.04 -3.74
CA PHE A 17 -2.94 -6.94 -2.27
C PHE A 17 -2.29 -8.17 -1.65
N VAL A 18 -1.52 -8.92 -2.44
CA VAL A 18 -0.79 -10.08 -1.94
C VAL A 18 0.54 -9.64 -1.35
N ILE A 19 0.79 -10.01 -0.09
CA ILE A 19 2.04 -9.79 0.62
C ILE A 19 2.67 -11.13 1.03
N PRO A 20 4.00 -11.20 1.22
CA PRO A 20 4.64 -12.34 1.84
C PRO A 20 4.51 -12.28 3.36
N ASP A 21 4.02 -13.38 3.96
CA ASP A 21 4.03 -13.58 5.42
C ASP A 21 5.33 -14.20 5.89
N ALA A 22 5.89 -15.11 5.09
CA ALA A 22 7.16 -15.75 5.35
C ALA A 22 7.85 -16.10 4.03
N ILE A 23 9.19 -15.98 4.01
CA ILE A 23 10.05 -16.42 2.90
C ILE A 23 11.21 -17.19 3.50
N VAL A 24 11.41 -18.42 3.04
CA VAL A 24 12.48 -19.31 3.51
C VAL A 24 13.22 -19.93 2.32
N SER A 25 14.49 -20.27 2.52
CA SER A 25 15.22 -21.06 1.53
C SER A 25 14.58 -22.43 1.34
N ALA A 26 14.52 -22.90 0.10
CA ALA A 26 13.99 -24.22 -0.17
C ALA A 26 14.85 -25.34 0.49
N PRO A 27 14.26 -26.49 0.85
CA PRO A 27 14.98 -27.63 1.39
C PRO A 27 16.05 -28.17 0.42
N HIS A 28 17.00 -28.96 0.94
CA HIS A 28 18.09 -29.53 0.14
C HIS A 28 17.55 -30.30 -1.07
N GLY A 29 18.06 -29.96 -2.27
CA GLY A 29 17.65 -30.59 -3.54
C GLY A 29 16.53 -29.87 -4.29
N VAL A 30 15.99 -28.77 -3.75
CA VAL A 30 15.05 -27.89 -4.45
C VAL A 30 15.70 -26.53 -4.66
N GLU A 31 15.74 -26.04 -5.89
CA GLU A 31 16.21 -24.69 -6.19
C GLU A 31 15.07 -23.68 -5.97
N GLY A 32 15.36 -22.58 -5.27
CA GLY A 32 14.44 -21.45 -5.09
C GLY A 32 14.13 -21.11 -3.63
N LEU A 33 13.07 -20.32 -3.47
CA LEU A 33 12.55 -19.84 -2.19
C LEU A 33 11.14 -20.37 -1.98
N VAL A 34 10.81 -20.81 -0.77
CA VAL A 34 9.44 -21.13 -0.38
C VAL A 34 8.85 -19.90 0.28
N ALA A 35 7.71 -19.42 -0.21
CA ALA A 35 7.01 -18.29 0.35
C ALA A 35 5.58 -18.66 0.75
N GLU A 36 5.16 -18.16 1.92
CA GLU A 36 3.76 -18.06 2.32
C GLU A 36 3.26 -16.67 1.92
N LEU A 37 2.25 -16.65 1.06
CA LEU A 37 1.63 -15.43 0.54
C LEU A 37 0.23 -15.28 1.13
N ARG A 38 -0.17 -14.04 1.43
CA ARG A 38 -1.50 -13.70 1.91
C ARG A 38 -2.04 -12.47 1.19
N CYS A 39 -3.31 -12.50 0.80
CA CYS A 39 -4.04 -11.33 0.34
C CYS A 39 -4.64 -10.58 1.54
N THR A 40 -4.26 -9.31 1.73
CA THR A 40 -4.76 -8.47 2.83
C THR A 40 -6.20 -7.99 2.63
N ASP A 41 -6.77 -8.16 1.43
CA ASP A 41 -8.15 -7.75 1.10
C ASP A 41 -9.18 -8.85 1.38
N CYS A 42 -8.91 -10.10 0.98
CA CYS A 42 -9.87 -11.20 1.11
C CYS A 42 -9.39 -12.35 2.01
N GLY A 43 -8.16 -12.29 2.54
CA GLY A 43 -7.60 -13.32 3.41
C GLY A 43 -7.12 -14.59 2.70
N TRP A 44 -7.12 -14.63 1.36
CA TRP A 44 -6.57 -15.76 0.59
C TRP A 44 -5.10 -16.01 0.98
N THR A 45 -4.74 -17.27 1.19
CA THR A 45 -3.35 -17.67 1.46
C THR A 45 -2.87 -18.73 0.48
N HIS A 46 -1.57 -18.74 0.22
CA HIS A 46 -0.92 -19.71 -0.65
C HIS A 46 0.54 -19.93 -0.28
N ILE A 47 0.95 -21.18 -0.16
CA ILE A 47 2.34 -21.55 0.04
C ILE A 47 2.87 -22.17 -1.25
N GLY A 48 4.00 -21.67 -1.74
CA GLY A 48 4.60 -22.15 -2.98
C GLY A 48 6.12 -22.01 -3.00
N ALA A 49 6.76 -22.78 -3.88
CA ALA A 49 8.16 -22.60 -4.24
C ALA A 49 8.26 -21.69 -5.47
N TYR A 50 9.13 -20.69 -5.39
CA TYR A 50 9.28 -19.62 -6.35
C TYR A 50 10.76 -19.43 -6.70
N ALA A 51 11.02 -19.03 -7.94
CA ALA A 51 12.33 -18.56 -8.33
C ALA A 51 12.66 -17.24 -7.60
N PRO A 52 13.94 -16.97 -7.26
CA PRO A 52 14.33 -15.69 -6.64
C PRO A 52 13.84 -14.46 -7.43
N SER A 53 13.89 -14.53 -8.76
CA SER A 53 13.40 -13.45 -9.64
C SER A 53 11.91 -13.14 -9.48
N ALA A 54 11.08 -14.12 -9.12
CA ALA A 54 9.66 -13.93 -8.87
C ALA A 54 9.40 -13.22 -7.53
N ILE A 55 10.19 -13.56 -6.50
CA ILE A 55 10.15 -12.86 -5.21
C ILE A 55 10.65 -11.42 -5.35
N GLU A 56 11.71 -11.18 -6.12
CA GLU A 56 12.17 -9.82 -6.43
C GLU A 56 11.13 -9.02 -7.24
N ALA A 57 10.36 -9.66 -8.10
CA ALA A 57 9.26 -9.01 -8.82
C ALA A 57 8.11 -8.62 -7.89
N LEU A 58 7.78 -9.49 -6.92
CA LEU A 58 6.82 -9.19 -5.87
C LEU A 58 7.26 -7.98 -5.04
N ASP A 59 8.51 -7.96 -4.59
CA ASP A 59 9.09 -6.86 -3.80
C ASP A 59 8.98 -5.51 -4.54
N ARG A 60 9.39 -5.47 -5.81
CA ARG A 60 9.26 -4.27 -6.66
C ARG A 60 7.81 -3.80 -6.83
N ALA A 61 6.87 -4.73 -6.92
CA ALA A 61 5.45 -4.41 -7.04
C ALA A 61 4.87 -3.83 -5.73
N LEU A 62 5.33 -4.33 -4.58
CA LEU A 62 4.97 -3.79 -3.27
C LEU A 62 5.54 -2.38 -3.07
N ASP A 63 6.81 -2.15 -3.42
CA ASP A 63 7.43 -0.82 -3.38
C ASP A 63 6.72 0.19 -4.28
N LEU A 64 6.23 -0.24 -5.44
CA LEU A 64 5.43 0.61 -6.31
C LEU A 64 4.10 0.97 -5.66
N SER A 65 3.38 -0.03 -5.14
CA SER A 65 2.08 0.17 -4.49
C SER A 65 2.20 1.09 -3.27
N GLU A 66 3.25 0.93 -2.47
CA GLU A 66 3.53 1.80 -1.33
C GLU A 66 3.74 3.26 -1.75
N ARG A 67 4.52 3.49 -2.83
CA ARG A 67 4.75 4.83 -3.37
C ARG A 67 3.47 5.48 -3.89
N GLU A 68 2.62 4.71 -4.57
CA GLU A 68 1.32 5.20 -5.05
C GLU A 68 0.40 5.59 -3.90
N ILE A 69 0.33 4.76 -2.85
CA ILE A 69 -0.48 5.05 -1.65
C ILE A 69 0.05 6.31 -0.94
N ARG A 70 1.38 6.44 -0.80
CA ARG A 70 1.99 7.63 -0.19
C ARG A 70 1.68 8.90 -0.98
N ALA A 71 1.85 8.87 -2.30
CA ALA A 71 1.54 10.02 -3.15
C ALA A 71 0.06 10.40 -3.08
N ALA A 72 -0.85 9.43 -3.02
CA ALA A 72 -2.28 9.70 -2.84
C ALA A 72 -2.58 10.34 -1.47
N LEU A 73 -1.93 9.87 -0.40
CA LEU A 73 -2.07 10.45 0.94
C LEU A 73 -1.61 11.90 0.98
N GLU A 74 -0.44 12.22 0.39
CA GLU A 74 0.07 13.60 0.29
C GLU A 74 -0.92 14.54 -0.41
N ILE A 75 -1.61 14.05 -1.45
CA ILE A 75 -2.64 14.82 -2.15
C ILE A 75 -3.86 15.07 -1.26
N CYS A 76 -4.31 14.05 -0.52
CA CYS A 76 -5.41 14.21 0.44
C CYS A 76 -5.06 15.22 1.53
N GLU A 77 -3.87 15.13 2.13
CA GLU A 77 -3.40 16.07 3.16
C GLU A 77 -3.33 17.51 2.64
N LEU A 78 -2.83 17.71 1.41
CA LEU A 78 -2.81 19.02 0.78
C LEU A 78 -4.23 19.57 0.54
N THR A 79 -5.16 18.71 0.13
CA THR A 79 -6.56 19.10 -0.09
C THR A 79 -7.21 19.53 1.21
N ASP A 80 -7.04 18.74 2.28
CA ASP A 80 -7.57 19.05 3.61
C ASP A 80 -7.00 20.38 4.16
N GLU A 81 -5.72 20.67 3.91
CA GLU A 81 -5.10 21.94 4.30
C GLU A 81 -5.70 23.12 3.55
N LEU A 82 -5.88 22.99 2.23
CA LEU A 82 -6.49 24.05 1.40
C LEU A 82 -7.92 24.35 1.84
N GLU A 83 -8.73 23.31 2.09
CA GLU A 83 -10.09 23.48 2.61
C GLU A 83 -10.12 24.21 3.96
N ARG A 84 -9.14 23.92 4.83
CA ARG A 84 -9.00 24.61 6.12
C ARG A 84 -8.66 26.09 5.93
N ILE A 85 -7.73 26.40 5.03
CA ILE A 85 -7.34 27.79 4.70
C ILE A 85 -8.52 28.56 4.13
N ASP A 86 -9.25 27.98 3.17
CA ASP A 86 -10.43 28.61 2.56
C ASP A 86 -11.54 28.84 3.60
N GLY A 87 -11.77 27.88 4.48
CA GLY A 87 -12.70 28.02 5.60
C GLY A 87 -12.31 29.17 6.54
N PHE A 88 -11.03 29.29 6.86
CA PHE A 88 -10.51 30.37 7.69
C PHE A 88 -10.62 31.75 7.01
N ALA A 89 -10.25 31.84 5.73
CA ALA A 89 -10.37 33.07 4.95
C ALA A 89 -11.83 33.55 4.90
N ARG A 90 -12.78 32.64 4.65
CA ARG A 90 -14.21 32.97 4.69
C ARG A 90 -14.67 33.44 6.06
N ALA A 91 -14.19 32.82 7.14
CA ALA A 91 -14.52 33.26 8.49
C ALA A 91 -13.99 34.68 8.79
N LEU A 92 -12.80 35.04 8.29
CA LEU A 92 -12.27 36.40 8.36
C LEU A 92 -13.15 37.39 7.57
N GLU A 93 -13.51 37.05 6.32
CA GLU A 93 -14.32 37.92 5.45
C GLU A 93 -15.73 38.16 5.99
N GLU A 94 -16.29 37.17 6.67
CA GLU A 94 -17.63 37.22 7.27
C GLU A 94 -17.62 37.75 8.73
N ASP A 95 -16.48 38.25 9.24
CA ASP A 95 -16.29 38.70 10.63
C ASP A 95 -16.74 37.65 11.68
N LEU A 96 -16.61 36.36 11.36
CA LEU A 96 -17.02 35.23 12.21
C LEU A 96 -15.98 34.82 13.24
N ILE A 97 -14.77 35.37 13.14
CA ILE A 97 -13.67 35.15 14.08
C ILE A 97 -13.16 36.51 14.55
N THR A 98 -13.08 36.68 15.85
CA THR A 98 -12.61 37.92 16.48
C THR A 98 -11.30 37.68 17.21
N PRO A 99 -10.52 38.74 17.54
CA PRO A 99 -9.28 38.60 18.31
C PRO A 99 -9.47 37.85 19.64
N GLU A 100 -10.66 37.95 20.23
CA GLU A 100 -11.02 37.30 21.49
C GLU A 100 -11.05 35.76 21.39
N ASP A 101 -11.29 35.20 20.20
CA ASP A 101 -11.31 33.74 19.96
C ASP A 101 -9.90 33.10 20.09
N PHE A 102 -8.84 33.91 20.08
CA PHE A 102 -7.45 33.45 20.14
C PHE A 102 -6.80 33.63 21.52
N HIS A 103 -7.53 34.19 22.50
CA HIS A 103 -6.99 34.35 23.85
C HIS A 103 -7.00 33.01 24.60
N ARG A 104 -5.80 32.60 25.05
CA ARG A 104 -5.57 31.50 26.02
C ARG A 104 -5.00 32.07 27.31
#